data_AF-A0A285HGI5-F1
#
_entry.id   AF-A0A285HGI5-F1
#
_cell.length_a   1.000
_cell.length_b   1.000
_cell.length_c   1.000
_cell.angle_alpha   90.00
_cell.angle_beta   90.00
_cell.angle_gamma   90.00
#
_symmetry.space_group_name_H-M   'P 1'
#
loop_
_entity.id
_entity.type
_entity.pdbx_description
1 polymer ?
#
loop_
_entity_poly.entity_id
_entity_poly.type
_entity_poly.pdbx_seq_one_letter_code
_entity_poly.pdbx_strand_id
1 'polypeptide(L)'
;MAWIAKTHPALHRAWALKEGLRTVIAIAHRDPGEAIEALDRWINWARRCRLPQFVKLARSITRDHDAIIAAITNRLSNALVESTNTKIRLIIRRGFGFHSAHAIIALAMLTLGGHRPELPNR
;
A
#
# COMPACT_ATOMS: atom_id res chain seq x y z
N MET A 1 -13.31 26.66 8.11
CA MET A 1 -12.07 26.12 8.71
C MET A 1 -11.18 27.16 9.41
N ALA A 2 -11.25 28.46 9.07
CA ALA A 2 -10.36 29.49 9.64
C ALA A 2 -10.39 29.59 11.19
N TRP A 3 -11.56 29.38 11.81
CA TRP A 3 -11.68 29.37 13.28
C TRP A 3 -10.90 28.22 13.93
N ILE A 4 -10.98 26.98 13.42
CA ILE A 4 -10.22 25.83 13.95
C ILE A 4 -8.71 26.05 13.78
N ALA A 5 -8.29 26.64 12.65
CA ALA A 5 -6.89 27.00 12.44
C ALA A 5 -6.37 28.01 13.48
N LYS A 6 -7.25 28.93 13.93
CA LYS A 6 -6.94 29.94 14.94
C LYS A 6 -6.98 29.39 16.37
N THR A 7 -7.95 28.52 16.68
CA THR A 7 -8.19 28.01 18.05
C THR A 7 -7.38 26.75 18.36
N HIS A 8 -7.18 25.87 17.38
CA HIS A 8 -6.47 24.60 17.53
C HIS A 8 -5.49 24.35 16.37
N PRO A 9 -4.38 25.11 16.29
CA PRO A 9 -3.46 25.07 15.16
C PRO A 9 -2.78 23.71 14.95
N ALA A 10 -2.54 22.95 16.02
CA ALA A 10 -1.99 21.60 15.93
C ALA A 10 -2.96 20.61 15.25
N LEU A 11 -4.25 20.68 15.60
CA LEU A 11 -5.30 19.85 15.00
C LEU A 11 -5.48 20.19 13.51
N HIS A 12 -5.52 21.48 13.19
CA HIS A 12 -5.59 21.93 11.81
C HIS A 12 -4.40 21.44 10.97
N ARG A 13 -3.18 21.50 11.53
CA ARG A 13 -1.97 20.98 10.87
C ARG A 13 -2.04 19.46 10.65
N ALA A 14 -2.50 18.72 11.65
CA ALA A 14 -2.68 17.27 11.53
C ALA A 14 -3.69 16.92 10.43
N TRP A 15 -4.82 17.62 10.40
CA TRP A 15 -5.83 17.46 9.35
C TRP A 15 -5.24 17.76 7.96
N ALA A 16 -4.54 18.87 7.81
CA ALA A 16 -3.99 19.29 6.53
C ALA A 16 -2.88 18.34 6.03
N LEU A 17 -2.06 17.77 6.92
CA LEU A 17 -1.11 16.70 6.57
C LEU A 17 -1.83 15.43 6.13
N LYS A 18 -2.88 15.01 6.84
CA LYS A 18 -3.68 13.84 6.44
C LYS A 18 -4.30 14.04 5.06
N GLU A 19 -4.89 15.21 4.80
CA GLU A 19 -5.50 15.52 3.51
C GLU A 19 -4.46 15.64 2.40
N GLY A 20 -3.29 16.22 2.67
CA GLY A 20 -2.18 16.26 1.72
C GLY A 20 -1.76 14.86 1.27
N LEU A 21 -1.68 13.90 2.18
CA LEU A 21 -1.33 12.52 1.83
C LEU A 21 -2.44 11.84 1.01
N ARG A 22 -3.71 12.12 1.33
CA ARG A 22 -4.85 11.63 0.52
C ARG A 22 -4.79 12.16 -0.91
N THR A 23 -4.41 13.43 -1.08
CA THR A 23 -4.23 14.03 -2.40
C THR A 23 -3.14 13.34 -3.20
N VAL A 24 -1.98 13.01 -2.60
CA VAL A 24 -0.92 12.25 -3.26
C VAL A 24 -1.45 10.94 -3.83
N ILE A 25 -2.24 10.17 -3.06
CA ILE A 25 -2.81 8.90 -3.51
C ILE A 25 -3.82 9.11 -4.64
N ALA A 26 -4.64 10.16 -4.56
CA ALA A 26 -5.60 10.47 -5.63
C ALA A 26 -4.90 10.84 -6.95
N ILE A 27 -3.82 11.61 -6.87
CA ILE A 27 -3.00 11.99 -8.03
C ILE A 27 -2.30 10.75 -8.61
N ALA A 28 -1.80 9.83 -7.77
CA ALA A 28 -1.07 8.63 -8.22
C ALA A 28 -1.86 7.78 -9.23
N HIS A 29 -3.19 7.76 -9.15
CA HIS A 29 -4.04 7.07 -10.12
C HIS A 29 -4.09 7.74 -11.50
N ARG A 30 -3.94 9.07 -11.55
CA ARG A 30 -4.04 9.87 -12.77
C ARG A 30 -2.67 10.14 -13.37
N ASP A 31 -1.74 10.63 -12.56
CA ASP A 31 -0.40 11.06 -12.94
C ASP A 31 0.63 10.60 -11.89
N PRO A 32 1.36 9.50 -12.18
CA PRO A 32 2.41 9.00 -11.30
C PRO A 32 3.55 10.00 -11.05
N GLY A 33 3.90 10.82 -12.04
CA GLY A 33 5.01 11.78 -11.91
C GLY A 33 4.65 12.90 -10.95
N GLU A 34 3.49 13.51 -11.13
CA GLU A 34 2.96 14.55 -10.23
C GLU A 34 2.80 14.01 -8.80
N ALA A 35 2.38 12.74 -8.65
CA ALA A 35 2.21 12.11 -7.34
C ALA A 35 3.54 11.95 -6.59
N ILE A 36 4.61 11.57 -7.29
CA ILE A 36 5.95 11.43 -6.68
C ILE A 36 6.43 12.80 -6.18
N GLU A 37 6.30 13.85 -6.99
CA GLU A 37 6.67 15.19 -6.54
C GLU A 37 5.81 15.68 -5.36
N ALA A 38 4.50 15.40 -5.39
CA ALA A 38 3.59 15.72 -4.31
C ALA A 38 3.94 14.97 -3.02
N LEU A 39 4.37 13.70 -3.14
CA LEU A 39 4.86 12.89 -2.02
C LEU A 39 6.12 13.51 -1.40
N ASP A 40 7.09 13.92 -2.22
CA ASP A 40 8.33 14.53 -1.73
C ASP A 40 8.07 15.87 -1.02
N ARG A 41 7.17 16.70 -1.58
CA ARG A 41 6.70 17.93 -0.91
C ARG A 41 6.03 17.62 0.43
N TRP A 42 5.19 16.59 0.47
CA TRP A 42 4.51 16.15 1.68
C TRP A 42 5.50 15.66 2.75
N ILE A 43 6.49 14.83 2.39
CA ILE A 43 7.53 14.32 3.29
C ILE A 43 8.31 15.50 3.91
N ASN A 44 8.70 16.47 3.08
CA ASN A 44 9.43 17.66 3.53
C ASN A 44 8.61 18.51 4.51
N TRP A 45 7.30 18.58 4.36
CA TRP A 45 6.42 19.27 5.31
C TRP A 45 6.22 18.45 6.60
N ALA A 46 5.96 17.15 6.47
CA ALA A 46 5.73 16.24 7.58
C ALA A 46 6.94 16.13 8.52
N ARG A 47 8.17 16.15 7.98
CA ARG A 47 9.42 16.18 8.80
C ARG A 47 9.52 17.41 9.71
N ARG A 48 8.92 18.55 9.32
CA ARG A 48 9.05 19.84 10.03
C ARG A 48 7.79 20.24 10.80
N CYS A 49 6.75 19.40 10.81
CA CYS A 49 5.43 19.77 11.34
C CYS A 49 5.32 19.80 12.88
N ARG A 50 6.36 19.33 13.60
CA ARG A 50 6.42 19.20 15.07
C ARG A 50 5.31 18.30 15.67
N LEU A 51 4.75 17.39 14.86
CA LEU A 51 3.80 16.37 15.32
C LEU A 51 4.50 14.99 15.25
N PRO A 52 4.84 14.37 16.40
CA PRO A 52 5.66 13.16 16.44
C PRO A 52 5.14 12.02 15.55
N GLN A 53 3.82 11.84 15.47
CA GLN A 53 3.20 10.79 14.65
C GLN A 53 3.44 11.00 13.14
N PHE A 54 3.36 12.25 12.66
CA PHE A 54 3.64 12.57 11.25
C PHE A 54 5.13 12.55 10.93
N VAL A 55 5.99 12.95 11.88
CA VAL A 55 7.45 12.81 11.71
C VAL A 55 7.83 11.33 11.61
N LYS A 56 7.25 10.47 12.45
CA LYS A 56 7.43 9.01 12.38
C LYS A 56 6.93 8.46 11.04
N LEU A 57 5.75 8.87 10.59
CA LEU A 57 5.20 8.46 9.30
C LEU A 57 6.11 8.87 8.13
N ALA A 58 6.58 10.12 8.12
CA ALA A 58 7.51 10.60 7.10
C ALA A 58 8.80 9.78 7.07
N ARG A 59 9.33 9.37 8.22
CA ARG A 59 10.51 8.49 8.31
C ARG A 59 10.24 7.10 7.72
N SER A 60 9.10 6.49 8.05
CA SER A 60 8.70 5.19 7.47
C SER A 60 8.55 5.28 5.96
N ILE A 61 7.84 6.29 5.46
CA ILE A 61 7.67 6.51 4.01
C ILE A 61 9.01 6.75 3.32
N THR A 62 9.93 7.48 3.95
CA THR A 62 11.28 7.70 3.41
C THR A 62 12.07 6.39 3.32
N ARG A 63 11.99 5.55 4.36
CA ARG A 63 12.70 4.25 4.38
C ARG A 63 12.22 3.34 3.26
N ASP A 64 10.92 3.37 2.99
CA ASP A 64 10.27 2.48 2.01
C ASP A 64 10.00 3.22 0.67
N HIS A 65 10.74 4.31 0.39
CA HIS A 65 10.45 5.26 -0.70
C HIS A 65 10.49 4.61 -2.09
N ASP A 66 11.53 3.82 -2.38
CA ASP A 66 11.65 3.13 -3.67
C ASP A 66 10.48 2.17 -3.92
N ALA A 67 10.04 1.45 -2.88
CA ALA A 67 8.90 0.54 -2.98
C ALA A 67 7.59 1.31 -3.20
N ILE A 68 7.43 2.47 -2.57
CA ILE A 68 6.26 3.35 -2.76
C ILE A 68 6.25 3.93 -4.17
N ILE A 69 7.38 4.40 -4.69
CA ILE A 69 7.51 4.86 -6.09
C ILE A 69 7.14 3.71 -7.03
N ALA A 70 7.70 2.52 -6.83
CA ALA A 70 7.38 1.37 -7.65
C ALA A 70 5.87 1.05 -7.61
N ALA A 71 5.22 1.15 -6.44
CA ALA A 71 3.79 0.94 -6.32
C ALA A 71 2.97 2.00 -7.08
N ILE A 72 3.37 3.28 -7.01
CA ILE A 72 2.75 4.39 -7.73
C ILE A 72 2.90 4.20 -9.25
N THR A 73 4.12 3.95 -9.72
CA THR A 73 4.43 3.80 -11.15
C THR A 73 3.76 2.57 -11.76
N ASN A 74 3.80 1.42 -11.07
CA ASN A 74 3.20 0.18 -11.56
C ASN A 74 1.69 0.07 -11.27
N ARG A 75 1.09 1.11 -10.68
CA ARG A 75 -0.33 1.13 -10.27
C ARG A 75 -0.72 -0.12 -9.48
N LEU A 76 0.19 -0.62 -8.63
CA LEU A 76 -0.03 -1.81 -7.83
C LEU A 76 -1.13 -1.51 -6.83
N SER A 77 -2.33 -1.97 -7.14
CA SER A 77 -3.44 -1.93 -6.18
C SER A 77 -3.30 -3.11 -5.23
N ASN A 78 -3.59 -2.87 -3.95
CA ASN A 78 -3.78 -3.97 -2.99
C ASN A 78 -4.90 -4.92 -3.45
N ALA A 79 -5.75 -4.56 -4.42
CA ALA A 79 -6.82 -5.41 -4.91
C ALA A 79 -6.31 -6.74 -5.49
N LEU A 80 -5.17 -6.76 -6.20
CA LEU A 80 -4.59 -8.02 -6.72
C LEU A 80 -4.07 -8.90 -5.59
N VAL A 81 -3.38 -8.30 -4.62
CA VAL A 81 -2.87 -8.99 -3.42
C VAL A 81 -4.03 -9.52 -2.57
N GLU A 82 -5.05 -8.71 -2.33
CA GLU A 82 -6.24 -9.09 -1.56
C GLU A 82 -7.09 -10.16 -2.27
N SER A 83 -7.22 -10.06 -3.60
CA SER A 83 -7.86 -11.11 -4.41
C SER A 83 -7.11 -12.43 -4.26
N THR A 84 -5.77 -12.38 -4.34
CA THR A 84 -4.91 -13.55 -4.14
C THR A 84 -5.05 -14.11 -2.72
N ASN A 85 -4.97 -13.28 -1.69
CA ASN A 85 -5.16 -13.67 -0.29
C ASN A 85 -6.54 -14.30 -0.04
N THR A 86 -7.58 -13.75 -0.67
CA THR A 86 -8.94 -14.28 -0.57
C THR A 86 -9.07 -15.65 -1.22
N LYS A 87 -8.46 -15.85 -2.39
CA LYS A 87 -8.39 -17.17 -3.06
C LYS A 87 -7.59 -18.19 -2.24
N ILE A 88 -6.47 -17.80 -1.64
CA ILE A 88 -5.69 -18.66 -0.74
C ILE A 88 -6.54 -19.06 0.49
N ARG A 89 -7.25 -18.13 1.11
CA ARG A 89 -8.18 -18.45 2.22
C ARG A 89 -9.28 -19.42 1.79
N LEU A 90 -9.80 -19.29 0.57
CA LEU A 90 -10.79 -20.21 0.03
C LEU A 90 -10.21 -21.62 -0.18
N ILE A 91 -8.98 -21.73 -0.70
CA ILE A 91 -8.26 -23.00 -0.84
C ILE A 91 -8.13 -23.69 0.53
N ILE A 92 -7.69 -22.95 1.54
CA ILE A 92 -7.54 -23.46 2.91
C ILE A 92 -8.89 -23.97 3.45
N ARG A 93 -9.97 -23.19 3.29
CA ARG A 93 -11.32 -23.55 3.74
C ARG A 93 -11.87 -24.80 3.06
N ARG A 94 -11.64 -24.97 1.76
CA ARG A 94 -12.11 -26.12 0.99
C ARG A 94 -11.30 -27.40 1.25
N GLY A 95 -10.06 -27.26 1.71
CA GLY A 95 -9.20 -28.41 2.00
C GLY A 95 -9.52 -29.16 3.30
N PHE A 96 -10.37 -28.60 4.19
CA PHE A 96 -10.71 -29.16 5.50
C PHE A 96 -9.50 -29.51 6.41
N GLY A 97 -8.35 -28.90 6.13
CA GLY A 97 -7.08 -29.15 6.82
C GLY A 97 -5.99 -29.59 5.85
N PHE A 98 -4.78 -29.09 6.04
CA PHE A 98 -3.60 -29.50 5.29
C PHE A 98 -2.54 -30.04 6.25
N HIS A 99 -1.88 -31.14 5.88
CA HIS A 99 -0.82 -31.74 6.68
C HIS A 99 0.43 -30.86 6.80
N SER A 100 0.61 -29.88 5.90
CA SER A 100 1.74 -28.93 5.94
C SER A 100 1.43 -27.65 5.17
N ALA A 101 2.17 -26.58 5.47
CA ALA A 101 2.11 -25.32 4.71
C ALA A 101 2.57 -25.50 3.24
N HIS A 102 3.48 -26.42 2.98
CA HIS A 102 3.96 -26.73 1.62
C HIS A 102 2.82 -27.20 0.71
N ALA A 103 1.88 -27.99 1.23
CA ALA A 103 0.72 -28.44 0.46
C ALA A 103 -0.19 -27.26 0.05
N ILE A 104 -0.36 -26.27 0.93
CA ILE A 104 -1.12 -25.04 0.64
C ILE A 104 -0.39 -24.20 -0.42
N ILE A 105 0.92 -24.02 -0.27
CA ILE A 105 1.75 -23.25 -1.22
C ILE A 105 1.71 -23.90 -2.61
N ALA A 106 1.91 -25.22 -2.71
CA ALA A 106 1.86 -25.94 -3.97
C ALA A 106 0.50 -25.77 -4.67
N LEU A 107 -0.60 -25.90 -3.93
CA LEU A 107 -1.95 -25.73 -4.47
C LEU A 107 -2.23 -24.28 -4.88
N ALA A 108 -1.75 -23.30 -4.12
CA ALA A 108 -1.83 -21.88 -4.49
C ALA A 108 -1.01 -21.58 -5.75
N MET A 109 0.20 -22.13 -5.90
CA MET A 109 1.02 -21.98 -7.11
C MET A 109 0.37 -22.64 -8.33
N LEU A 110 -0.20 -23.84 -8.19
CA LEU A 110 -0.90 -24.54 -9.27
C LEU A 110 -2.15 -23.79 -9.74
N THR A 111 -2.89 -23.16 -8.82
CA THR A 111 -4.17 -22.51 -9.12
C THR A 111 -4.04 -21.02 -9.47
N LEU A 112 -3.05 -20.32 -8.93
CA LEU A 112 -2.90 -18.86 -9.04
C LEU A 112 -1.61 -18.42 -9.75
N GLY A 113 -0.59 -19.28 -9.80
CA GLY A 113 0.75 -18.93 -10.30
C GLY A 113 0.89 -18.86 -11.81
N GLY A 114 -0.15 -19.21 -12.58
CA GLY A 114 -0.14 -19.18 -14.05
C GLY A 114 0.81 -20.18 -14.72
N HIS A 115 1.60 -20.92 -13.94
CA HIS A 115 2.51 -21.93 -14.42
C HIS A 115 1.73 -23.09 -15.03
N ARG A 116 2.06 -23.46 -16.27
CA ARG A 116 1.52 -24.65 -16.93
C ARG A 116 2.52 -25.78 -16.71
N PRO A 117 2.32 -26.70 -15.75
CA PRO A 117 3.22 -27.83 -15.61
C PRO A 117 3.17 -28.67 -16.89
N GLU A 118 4.32 -29.13 -17.35
CA GLU A 118 4.36 -30.16 -18.39
C GLU A 118 3.69 -31.42 -17.83
N LEU A 119 2.63 -31.84 -18.48
CA LEU A 119 1.92 -33.06 -18.10
C LEU A 119 2.74 -34.23 -18.61
N PRO A 120 3.07 -35.23 -17.76
CA PRO A 120 3.75 -36.42 -18.22
C PRO A 120 2.81 -37.16 -19.19
N ASN A 121 3.32 -37.44 -20.39
CA ASN A 121 2.68 -38.06 -21.56
C ASN A 121 1.87 -37.13 -22.49
N ARG A 122 2.56 -36.22 -23.17
CA ARG A 122 2.23 -35.87 -24.56
C ARG A 122 3.44 -36.11 -25.46
#